data_AF-A0A5E3XGH6-F1
#
_entry.id   AF-A0A5E3XGH6-F1
#
_cell.length_a   1.000
_cell.length_b   1.000
_cell.length_c   1.000
_cell.angle_alpha   90.00
_cell.angle_beta   90.00
_cell.angle_gamma   90.00
#
_symmetry.space_group_name_H-M   'P 1'
#
loop_
_entity.id
_entity.type
_entity.pdbx_description
1 polymer ?
#
loop_
_entity_poly.entity_id
_entity_poly.type
_entity_poly.pdbx_seq_one_letter_code
_entity_poly.pdbx_strand_id
1 'polypeptide(L)'
;MRTFLKSFTSSAPHLAELYMDLQSKAVLHGRDNPFPIPPHMFNDESLQSLRFVKFNHVHIRQPHTFIWPNLRRIELTESRSWASPTSFVAFFSGVPLLEEFVSRNNELSRGEGSWVNATHVSDLPPLRSVTMEHLKVLKLHGPYRDMFLALATLNIPCTALVSLTLSGIWLADNQEAKMRIVHEAVQAHFAQATEDGAYFDSVAFDGRTMSASRPVQGVLSRCLPTSFTLSIPLLQYTDHDPSNDRQLLETSFAHPIFYRATSLTIQSLDKCGTSGSPHRLDSFYFDELRRIFELYAHVHTLKVIGEDVCSYVANIVLPDGQRPPNLTVLRIYGAQFTSVAAPPEANLVLAAVLLPCLLRLGETFELLHLHGCALGEKDVRMLREGLGEGRLSLVDNHSGIGGQR
;
A
#
# COMPACT_ATOMS: atom_id res chain seq x y z
N MET A 1 -20.11 24.81 19.30
CA MET A 1 -20.16 23.46 18.68
C MET A 1 -20.39 22.32 19.69
N ARG A 2 -19.60 22.15 20.76
CA ARG A 2 -19.79 21.06 21.76
C ARG A 2 -21.20 21.04 22.36
N THR A 3 -21.71 22.19 22.79
CA THR A 3 -23.06 22.31 23.38
C THR A 3 -24.16 22.01 22.37
N PHE A 4 -24.00 22.49 21.12
CA PHE A 4 -24.96 22.25 20.04
C PHE A 4 -25.13 20.76 19.73
N LEU A 5 -24.02 20.03 19.51
CA LEU A 5 -24.11 18.60 19.21
C LEU A 5 -24.73 17.81 20.37
N LYS A 6 -24.40 18.14 21.63
CA LYS A 6 -24.98 17.46 22.79
C LYS A 6 -26.50 17.60 22.91
N SER A 7 -27.06 18.73 22.47
CA SER A 7 -28.50 18.99 22.51
C SER A 7 -29.21 18.70 21.18
N PHE A 8 -28.47 18.38 20.13
CA PHE A 8 -29.04 18.16 18.81
C PHE A 8 -29.82 16.84 18.79
N THR A 9 -31.11 16.95 18.55
CA THR A 9 -32.04 15.85 18.34
C THR A 9 -32.91 16.22 17.14
N SER A 10 -33.06 15.29 16.20
CA SER A 10 -33.84 15.53 14.98
C SER A 10 -34.54 14.24 14.57
N SER A 11 -35.84 14.29 14.30
CA SER A 11 -36.51 13.21 13.58
C SER A 11 -36.26 13.41 12.10
N ALA A 12 -35.67 12.44 11.43
CA ALA A 12 -35.28 12.56 10.02
C ALA A 12 -35.43 11.22 9.27
N PRO A 13 -36.63 10.62 9.25
CA PRO A 13 -36.85 9.28 8.69
C PRO A 13 -36.57 9.18 7.18
N HIS A 14 -36.64 10.32 6.48
CA HIS A 14 -36.37 10.43 5.04
C HIS A 14 -34.94 10.87 4.70
N LEU A 15 -34.06 10.98 5.70
CA LEU A 15 -32.68 11.40 5.47
C LEU A 15 -31.97 10.37 4.60
N ALA A 16 -31.67 10.73 3.35
CA ALA A 16 -30.97 9.88 2.40
C ALA A 16 -29.44 10.02 2.49
N GLU A 17 -28.98 11.20 2.89
CA GLU A 17 -27.56 11.55 2.93
C GLU A 17 -27.25 12.33 4.19
N LEU A 18 -26.16 11.98 4.88
CA LEU A 18 -25.71 12.66 6.08
C LEU A 18 -24.27 13.13 5.91
N TYR A 19 -24.09 14.44 5.96
CA TYR A 19 -22.79 15.10 5.89
C TYR A 19 -22.49 15.78 7.22
N MET A 20 -21.33 15.51 7.79
CA MET A 20 -20.87 16.18 9.00
C MET A 20 -19.40 16.55 8.87
N ASP A 21 -19.10 17.83 9.01
CA ASP A 21 -17.75 18.36 9.04
C ASP A 21 -17.54 19.13 10.34
N LEU A 22 -16.72 18.57 11.22
CA LEU A 22 -16.43 19.13 12.53
C LEU A 22 -15.01 19.69 12.62
N GLN A 23 -14.43 20.11 11.49
CA GLN A 23 -13.15 20.81 11.43
C GLN A 23 -13.08 21.87 12.53
N SER A 24 -12.29 21.58 13.56
CA SER A 24 -12.03 22.54 14.61
C SER A 24 -10.74 23.26 14.30
N LYS A 25 -10.82 24.59 14.19
CA LYS A 25 -9.62 25.45 14.14
C LYS A 25 -8.67 25.22 15.35
N ALA A 26 -9.14 24.57 16.41
CA ALA A 26 -8.37 24.26 17.62
C ALA A 26 -7.52 22.97 17.54
N VAL A 27 -7.57 22.21 16.44
CA VAL A 27 -6.74 20.98 16.27
C VAL A 27 -5.23 21.31 16.24
N LEU A 28 -4.85 22.59 16.09
CA LEU A 28 -3.46 23.06 16.16
C LEU A 28 -2.76 22.84 17.52
N HIS A 29 -3.48 22.47 18.61
CA HIS A 29 -2.89 22.32 19.94
C HIS A 29 -3.02 20.92 20.58
N GLY A 30 -3.26 19.88 19.79
CA GLY A 30 -2.89 18.50 20.15
C GLY A 30 -3.57 17.85 21.38
N ARG A 31 -4.60 18.46 21.97
CA ARG A 31 -5.29 17.92 23.16
C ARG A 31 -6.82 17.92 23.10
N ASP A 32 -7.43 18.55 22.11
CA ASP A 32 -8.88 18.53 22.00
C ASP A 32 -9.36 17.26 21.32
N ASN A 33 -9.91 16.34 22.12
CA ASN A 33 -10.58 15.15 21.64
C ASN A 33 -11.60 15.50 20.54
N PRO A 34 -11.62 14.77 19.40
CA PRO A 34 -12.59 15.00 18.35
C PRO A 34 -14.01 14.85 18.89
N PHE A 35 -14.92 15.64 18.32
CA PHE A 35 -16.29 15.82 18.81
C PHE A 35 -17.08 14.52 18.67
N PRO A 36 -17.59 13.94 19.78
CA PRO A 36 -18.38 12.71 19.69
C PRO A 36 -19.75 13.00 19.10
N ILE A 37 -20.19 12.20 18.13
CA ILE A 37 -21.60 12.16 17.73
C ILE A 37 -22.41 11.61 18.92
N PRO A 38 -23.51 12.28 19.34
CA PRO A 38 -24.42 11.71 20.32
C PRO A 38 -25.12 10.46 19.75
N PRO A 39 -25.20 9.37 20.51
CA PRO A 39 -25.88 8.14 20.05
C PRO A 39 -27.35 8.38 19.70
N HIS A 40 -27.99 9.34 20.38
CA HIS A 40 -29.42 9.66 20.24
C HIS A 40 -29.69 10.85 19.30
N MET A 41 -28.76 11.23 18.41
CA MET A 41 -28.94 12.44 17.58
C MET A 41 -30.17 12.37 16.66
N PHE A 42 -30.67 11.16 16.40
CA PHE A 42 -31.88 10.89 15.62
C PHE A 42 -33.02 10.28 16.45
N ASN A 43 -33.10 10.58 17.75
CA ASN A 43 -34.16 10.07 18.64
C ASN A 43 -34.28 8.53 18.64
N ASP A 44 -33.16 7.82 18.52
CA ASP A 44 -33.11 6.36 18.37
C ASP A 44 -33.86 5.81 17.15
N GLU A 45 -34.25 6.66 16.20
CA GLU A 45 -34.85 6.25 14.94
C GLU A 45 -33.79 5.59 14.04
N SER A 46 -34.13 4.42 13.50
CA SER A 46 -33.32 3.81 12.45
C SER A 46 -33.48 4.63 11.17
N LEU A 47 -32.37 5.18 10.67
CA LEU A 47 -32.34 5.95 9.42
C LEU A 47 -32.45 5.04 8.20
N GLN A 48 -33.64 4.47 7.99
CA GLN A 48 -33.91 3.49 6.93
C GLN A 48 -33.67 4.04 5.53
N SER A 49 -33.85 5.34 5.32
CA SER A 49 -33.63 6.00 4.03
C SER A 49 -32.17 6.33 3.75
N LEU A 50 -31.29 6.25 4.75
CA LEU A 50 -29.90 6.66 4.62
C LEU A 50 -29.14 5.73 3.67
N ARG A 51 -28.46 6.32 2.68
CA ARG A 51 -27.69 5.63 1.64
C ARG A 51 -26.23 6.07 1.62
N PHE A 52 -25.95 7.30 2.04
CA PHE A 52 -24.60 7.85 2.06
C PHE A 52 -24.29 8.62 3.35
N VAL A 53 -23.10 8.39 3.89
CA VAL A 53 -22.54 9.12 5.03
C VAL A 53 -21.18 9.67 4.65
N LYS A 54 -20.95 10.93 4.97
CA LYS A 54 -19.62 11.56 4.88
C LYS A 54 -19.29 12.33 6.14
N PHE A 55 -18.22 11.90 6.80
CA PHE A 55 -17.74 12.50 8.04
C PHE A 55 -16.31 13.00 7.90
N ASN A 56 -16.10 14.26 8.26
CA ASN A 56 -14.79 14.89 8.34
C ASN A 56 -14.52 15.34 9.78
N HIS A 57 -13.43 14.86 10.38
CA HIS A 57 -13.02 15.17 11.76
C HIS A 57 -14.06 14.81 12.84
N VAL A 58 -14.76 13.68 12.64
CA VAL A 58 -15.84 13.23 13.53
C VAL A 58 -15.38 12.06 14.40
N HIS A 59 -15.85 12.00 15.64
CA HIS A 59 -15.61 10.86 16.53
C HIS A 59 -16.91 10.07 16.78
N ILE A 60 -16.90 8.80 16.42
CA ILE A 60 -17.97 7.86 16.68
C ILE A 60 -17.61 7.06 17.93
N ARG A 61 -18.07 7.52 19.11
CA ARG A 61 -17.74 6.87 20.39
C ARG A 61 -18.42 5.52 20.61
N GLN A 62 -19.63 5.37 20.10
CA GLN A 62 -20.47 4.18 20.31
C GLN A 62 -20.92 3.63 18.95
N PRO A 63 -20.05 2.95 18.20
CA PRO A 63 -20.36 2.53 16.83
C PRO A 63 -21.57 1.60 16.74
N HIS A 64 -21.84 0.85 17.81
CA HIS A 64 -22.99 -0.06 17.93
C HIS A 64 -24.35 0.65 17.88
N THR A 65 -24.42 1.96 18.10
CA THR A 65 -25.68 2.72 18.01
C THR A 65 -26.02 3.13 16.58
N PHE A 66 -25.09 2.94 15.64
CA PHE A 66 -25.26 3.32 14.24
C PHE A 66 -25.70 2.10 13.42
N ILE A 67 -26.98 1.74 13.57
CA ILE A 67 -27.61 0.69 12.77
C ILE A 67 -28.24 1.34 11.55
N TRP A 68 -27.55 1.27 10.42
CA TRP A 68 -27.94 1.88 9.15
C TRP A 68 -28.09 0.79 8.08
N PRO A 69 -29.18 0.01 8.13
CA PRO A 69 -29.29 -1.24 7.40
C PRO A 69 -29.21 -1.08 5.89
N ASN A 70 -29.60 0.09 5.38
CA ASN A 70 -29.61 0.37 3.95
C ASN A 70 -28.46 1.28 3.48
N LEU A 71 -27.50 1.58 4.35
CA LEU A 71 -26.37 2.42 4.01
C LEU A 71 -25.46 1.72 3.01
N ARG A 72 -25.12 2.42 1.92
CA ARG A 72 -24.33 1.85 0.81
C ARG A 72 -22.95 2.44 0.70
N ARG A 73 -22.75 3.68 1.15
CA ARG A 73 -21.46 4.37 1.03
C ARG A 73 -21.11 5.14 2.29
N ILE A 74 -19.85 5.02 2.70
CA ILE A 74 -19.29 5.76 3.83
C ILE A 74 -17.96 6.39 3.42
N GLU A 75 -17.81 7.69 3.66
CA GLU A 75 -16.56 8.42 3.57
C GLU A 75 -16.17 8.99 4.95
N LEU A 76 -14.98 8.64 5.41
CA LEU A 76 -14.40 9.12 6.66
C LEU A 76 -13.08 9.83 6.36
N THR A 77 -12.94 11.07 6.79
CA THR A 77 -11.69 11.83 6.71
C THR A 77 -11.31 12.30 8.11
N GLU A 78 -10.11 11.97 8.58
CA GLU A 78 -9.59 12.27 9.91
C GLU A 78 -10.61 11.99 11.03
N SER A 79 -11.41 10.93 10.85
CA SER A 79 -12.50 10.58 11.75
C SER A 79 -12.14 9.32 12.54
N ARG A 80 -12.51 9.29 13.82
CA ARG A 80 -12.26 8.15 14.70
C ARG A 80 -13.54 7.36 14.85
N SER A 81 -13.60 6.21 14.17
CA SER A 81 -14.84 5.43 14.08
C SER A 81 -14.91 4.23 15.01
N TRP A 82 -13.78 3.77 15.56
CA TRP A 82 -13.74 2.61 16.46
C TRP A 82 -12.56 2.72 17.43
N ALA A 83 -12.70 2.12 18.60
CA ALA A 83 -11.71 2.16 19.68
C ALA A 83 -11.29 0.77 20.16
N SER A 84 -12.05 -0.29 19.85
CA SER A 84 -11.76 -1.71 20.15
C SER A 84 -12.14 -2.62 18.96
N PRO A 85 -11.62 -3.87 18.88
CA PRO A 85 -12.07 -4.85 17.89
C PRO A 85 -13.59 -5.08 17.92
N THR A 86 -14.18 -5.14 19.11
CA THR A 86 -15.64 -5.27 19.28
C THR A 86 -16.39 -4.10 18.65
N SER A 87 -15.91 -2.86 18.84
CA SER A 87 -16.54 -1.69 18.24
C SER A 87 -16.37 -1.63 16.71
N PHE A 88 -15.26 -2.17 16.18
CA PHE A 88 -15.04 -2.33 14.74
C PHE A 88 -16.06 -3.32 14.14
N VAL A 89 -16.22 -4.49 14.77
CA VAL A 89 -17.23 -5.49 14.37
C VAL A 89 -18.62 -4.88 14.43
N ALA A 90 -18.98 -4.23 15.55
CA ALA A 90 -20.31 -3.63 15.70
C ALA A 90 -20.61 -2.57 14.63
N PHE A 91 -19.60 -1.78 14.23
CA PHE A 91 -19.74 -0.80 13.16
C PHE A 91 -20.09 -1.46 11.82
N PHE A 92 -19.29 -2.43 11.36
CA PHE A 92 -19.51 -3.08 10.06
C PHE A 92 -20.75 -3.99 10.06
N SER A 93 -21.06 -4.66 11.17
CA SER A 93 -22.31 -5.42 11.32
C SER A 93 -23.57 -4.54 11.26
N GLY A 94 -23.46 -3.25 11.59
CA GLY A 94 -24.56 -2.28 11.51
C GLY A 94 -24.87 -1.79 10.09
N VAL A 95 -24.02 -2.12 9.10
CA VAL A 95 -24.11 -1.64 7.71
C VAL A 95 -24.01 -2.79 6.69
N PRO A 96 -24.92 -3.78 6.72
CA PRO A 96 -24.82 -5.01 5.92
C PRO A 96 -24.86 -4.79 4.40
N LEU A 97 -25.47 -3.69 3.92
CA LEU A 97 -25.58 -3.37 2.49
C LEU A 97 -24.48 -2.43 1.99
N LEU A 98 -23.37 -2.31 2.72
CA LEU A 98 -22.27 -1.42 2.37
C LEU A 98 -21.60 -1.84 1.06
N GLU A 99 -21.59 -0.94 0.08
CA GLU A 99 -20.97 -1.10 -1.23
C GLU A 99 -19.60 -0.41 -1.30
N GLU A 100 -19.43 0.74 -0.63
CA GLU A 100 -18.21 1.54 -0.69
C GLU A 100 -17.80 2.07 0.70
N PHE A 101 -16.60 1.74 1.16
CA PHE A 101 -16.01 2.29 2.36
C PHE A 101 -14.68 2.98 2.05
N VAL A 102 -14.58 4.26 2.38
CA VAL A 102 -13.35 5.04 2.24
C VAL A 102 -13.05 5.72 3.56
N SER A 103 -11.92 5.37 4.17
CA SER A 103 -11.37 6.04 5.34
C SER A 103 -9.98 6.59 5.04
N ARG A 104 -9.75 7.85 5.38
CA ARG A 104 -8.44 8.53 5.30
C ARG A 104 -8.15 9.17 6.64
N ASN A 105 -7.13 8.67 7.32
CA ASN A 105 -6.69 9.16 8.61
C ASN A 105 -5.19 9.39 8.54
N ASN A 106 -4.79 10.63 8.26
CA ASN A 106 -3.39 11.03 8.20
C ASN A 106 -2.87 11.51 9.56
N GLU A 107 -3.66 11.45 10.65
CA GLU A 107 -3.19 11.82 11.97
C GLU A 107 -1.96 10.98 12.35
N LEU A 108 -0.78 11.53 12.05
CA LEU A 108 0.53 11.20 12.61
C LEU A 108 0.52 11.57 14.09
N SER A 109 -0.43 11.05 14.87
CA SER A 109 -0.46 11.18 16.31
C SER A 109 0.73 10.40 16.89
N ARG A 110 1.94 10.95 16.68
CA ARG A 110 3.19 10.69 17.40
C ARG A 110 3.09 11.12 18.87
N GLY A 111 1.87 11.26 19.41
CA GLY A 111 1.66 11.45 20.83
C GLY A 111 1.97 10.12 21.50
N GLU A 112 3.11 10.07 22.17
CA GLU A 112 3.75 8.96 22.88
C GLU A 112 2.89 8.24 23.95
N GLY A 113 1.56 8.43 24.00
CA GLY A 113 0.84 8.29 25.25
C GLY A 113 -0.50 7.55 25.30
N SER A 114 -1.11 6.97 24.25
CA SER A 114 -2.43 6.34 24.52
C SER A 114 -2.99 5.23 23.63
N TRP A 115 -2.46 4.91 22.45
CA TRP A 115 -3.08 3.87 21.61
C TRP A 115 -2.07 3.06 20.80
N VAL A 116 -0.91 2.75 21.39
CA VAL A 116 0.04 1.78 20.83
C VAL A 116 -0.73 0.47 20.63
N ASN A 117 -1.13 0.17 19.39
CA ASN A 117 -1.46 -1.11 18.74
C ASN A 117 -1.81 -2.36 19.60
N ALA A 118 -2.40 -2.19 20.78
CA ALA A 118 -2.57 -3.18 21.85
C ALA A 118 -3.78 -4.11 21.62
N THR A 119 -4.22 -4.26 20.38
CA THR A 119 -5.15 -5.36 20.08
C THR A 119 -4.35 -6.64 20.19
N HIS A 120 -4.45 -7.30 21.35
CA HIS A 120 -3.86 -8.60 21.54
C HIS A 120 -4.59 -9.60 20.63
N VAL A 121 -3.87 -10.58 20.09
CA VAL A 121 -4.46 -11.57 19.16
C VAL A 121 -5.60 -12.36 19.82
N SER A 122 -5.52 -12.61 21.12
CA SER A 122 -6.59 -13.29 21.88
C SER A 122 -7.90 -12.50 21.96
N ASP A 123 -7.84 -11.18 21.75
CA ASP A 123 -9.00 -10.29 21.90
C ASP A 123 -9.71 -10.08 20.55
N LEU A 124 -9.22 -10.74 19.50
CA LEU A 124 -9.85 -10.72 18.20
C LEU A 124 -11.17 -11.51 18.24
N PRO A 125 -12.21 -11.01 17.56
CA PRO A 125 -13.36 -11.84 17.24
C PRO A 125 -12.91 -13.01 16.34
N PRO A 126 -13.77 -14.02 16.10
CA PRO A 126 -13.49 -15.04 15.10
C PRO A 126 -13.06 -14.40 13.76
N LEU A 127 -12.03 -14.97 13.14
CA LEU A 127 -11.49 -14.43 11.90
C LEU A 127 -12.57 -14.42 10.83
N ARG A 128 -12.61 -13.34 10.03
CA ARG A 128 -13.58 -13.13 8.95
C ARG A 128 -15.04 -13.26 9.41
N SER A 129 -15.35 -12.86 10.64
CA SER A 129 -16.69 -12.95 11.25
C SER A 129 -17.73 -11.98 10.69
N VAL A 130 -17.32 -10.92 10.00
CA VAL A 130 -18.25 -9.92 9.44
C VAL A 130 -18.31 -10.03 7.92
N THR A 131 -19.44 -10.50 7.41
CA THR A 131 -19.63 -10.71 5.97
C THR A 131 -19.97 -9.41 5.24
N MET A 132 -19.21 -9.12 4.18
CA MET A 132 -19.33 -7.88 3.40
C MET A 132 -19.77 -8.16 1.96
N GLU A 133 -20.85 -8.93 1.77
CA GLU A 133 -21.25 -9.50 0.46
C GLU A 133 -21.43 -8.45 -0.65
N HIS A 134 -21.87 -7.24 -0.29
CA HIS A 134 -22.14 -6.17 -1.24
C HIS A 134 -20.96 -5.23 -1.47
N LEU A 135 -19.84 -5.41 -0.75
CA LEU A 135 -18.72 -4.50 -0.78
C LEU A 135 -17.99 -4.57 -2.12
N LYS A 136 -17.90 -3.43 -2.79
CA LYS A 136 -17.21 -3.23 -4.07
C LYS A 136 -15.89 -2.50 -3.89
N VAL A 137 -15.81 -1.59 -2.91
CA VAL A 137 -14.64 -0.75 -2.66
C VAL A 137 -14.35 -0.66 -1.17
N LEU A 138 -13.15 -1.03 -0.76
CA LEU A 138 -12.58 -0.80 0.56
C LEU A 138 -11.28 -0.03 0.42
N LYS A 139 -11.26 1.23 0.88
CA LYS A 139 -10.06 2.05 0.96
C LYS A 139 -9.83 2.47 2.40
N LEU A 140 -8.77 1.97 3.01
CA LEU A 140 -8.31 2.39 4.34
C LEU A 140 -6.92 2.99 4.20
N HIS A 141 -6.80 4.29 4.43
CA HIS A 141 -5.52 4.93 4.67
C HIS A 141 -5.46 5.34 6.14
N GLY A 142 -4.50 4.81 6.90
CA GLY A 142 -4.40 5.15 8.31
C GLY A 142 -3.50 4.23 9.11
N PRO A 143 -3.69 4.15 10.43
CA PRO A 143 -2.82 3.34 11.30
C PRO A 143 -2.97 1.85 10.99
N TYR A 144 -1.88 1.10 11.18
CA TYR A 144 -1.83 -0.35 10.95
C TYR A 144 -3.00 -1.11 11.58
N ARG A 145 -3.38 -0.73 12.79
CA ARG A 145 -4.48 -1.34 13.52
C ARG A 145 -5.74 -1.49 12.67
N ASP A 146 -6.10 -0.47 11.90
CA ASP A 146 -7.34 -0.47 11.13
C ASP A 146 -7.25 -1.43 9.94
N MET A 147 -6.09 -1.47 9.29
CA MET A 147 -5.79 -2.44 8.22
C MET A 147 -5.80 -3.87 8.75
N PHE A 148 -5.17 -4.10 9.90
CA PHE A 148 -5.13 -5.39 10.56
C PHE A 148 -6.53 -5.88 10.95
N LEU A 149 -7.34 -5.03 11.58
CA LEU A 149 -8.72 -5.38 11.93
C LEU A 149 -9.54 -5.67 10.67
N ALA A 150 -9.39 -4.88 9.62
CA ALA A 150 -10.09 -5.11 8.36
C ALA A 150 -9.76 -6.50 7.78
N LEU A 151 -8.48 -6.84 7.67
CA LEU A 151 -8.05 -8.14 7.14
C LEU A 151 -8.43 -9.31 8.05
N ALA A 152 -8.26 -9.15 9.37
CA ALA A 152 -8.55 -10.21 10.33
C ALA A 152 -10.06 -10.49 10.47
N THR A 153 -10.91 -9.48 10.39
CA THR A 153 -12.32 -9.60 10.80
C THR A 153 -13.34 -9.51 9.66
N LEU A 154 -13.03 -8.84 8.55
CA LEU A 154 -13.97 -8.68 7.45
C LEU A 154 -13.82 -9.83 6.44
N ASN A 155 -14.93 -10.48 6.12
CA ASN A 155 -15.02 -11.37 4.98
C ASN A 155 -15.33 -10.54 3.72
N ILE A 156 -14.27 -9.99 3.12
CA ILE A 156 -14.33 -9.14 1.93
C ILE A 156 -14.45 -10.02 0.67
N PRO A 157 -15.39 -9.75 -0.25
CA PRO A 157 -15.49 -10.45 -1.54
C PRO A 157 -14.20 -10.29 -2.35
N CYS A 158 -13.72 -11.37 -2.98
CA CYS A 158 -12.49 -11.34 -3.79
C CYS A 158 -12.55 -10.38 -4.98
N THR A 159 -13.75 -9.99 -5.43
CA THR A 159 -13.95 -9.03 -6.52
C THR A 159 -13.87 -7.57 -6.08
N ALA A 160 -13.85 -7.30 -4.77
CA ALA A 160 -13.83 -5.95 -4.22
C ALA A 160 -12.46 -5.30 -4.43
N LEU A 161 -12.45 -4.03 -4.85
CA LEU A 161 -11.22 -3.23 -4.85
C LEU A 161 -10.81 -2.99 -3.40
N VAL A 162 -9.64 -3.49 -3.02
CA VAL A 162 -9.06 -3.31 -1.68
C VAL A 162 -7.82 -2.44 -1.78
N SER A 163 -7.76 -1.38 -0.99
CA SER A 163 -6.59 -0.50 -0.86
C SER A 163 -6.36 -0.19 0.60
N LEU A 164 -5.39 -0.85 1.21
CA LEU A 164 -5.03 -0.72 2.61
C LEU A 164 -3.64 -0.10 2.69
N THR A 165 -3.56 1.19 2.99
CA THR A 165 -2.30 1.94 3.03
C THR A 165 -2.01 2.51 4.41
N LEU A 166 -0.74 2.50 4.80
CA LEU A 166 -0.32 2.89 6.15
C LEU A 166 -0.03 4.40 6.26
N SER A 167 -0.36 4.96 7.41
CA SER A 167 0.17 6.23 7.91
C SER A 167 1.15 5.94 9.04
N GLY A 168 2.46 6.03 8.80
CA GLY A 168 3.50 5.87 9.82
C GLY A 168 3.99 4.43 10.06
N ILE A 169 4.65 4.21 11.20
CA ILE A 169 5.37 2.97 11.54
C ILE A 169 4.44 1.97 12.22
N TRP A 170 4.67 0.67 11.98
CA TRP A 170 3.99 -0.38 12.72
C TRP A 170 4.69 -0.69 14.04
N LEU A 171 4.01 -0.39 15.15
CA LEU A 171 4.49 -0.63 16.52
C LEU A 171 3.57 -1.60 17.26
N ALA A 172 3.53 -2.88 16.91
CA ALA A 172 2.67 -3.85 17.62
C ALA A 172 3.45 -4.81 18.52
N ASP A 173 2.77 -5.29 19.55
CA ASP A 173 3.07 -6.56 20.23
C ASP A 173 2.74 -7.75 19.32
N ASN A 174 3.41 -8.88 19.54
CA ASN A 174 3.17 -10.15 18.83
C ASN A 174 3.10 -10.00 17.30
N GLN A 175 4.04 -9.25 16.73
CA GLN A 175 4.07 -8.89 15.31
C GLN A 175 3.99 -10.12 14.40
N GLU A 176 4.72 -11.18 14.73
CA GLU A 176 4.72 -12.44 13.97
C GLU A 176 3.32 -13.06 13.88
N ALA A 177 2.61 -13.17 15.00
CA ALA A 177 1.25 -13.73 15.03
C ALA A 177 0.27 -12.85 14.24
N LYS A 178 0.40 -11.53 14.33
CA LYS A 178 -0.42 -10.59 13.55
C LYS A 178 -0.14 -10.70 12.05
N MET A 179 1.13 -10.84 11.65
CA MET A 179 1.49 -11.06 10.24
C MET A 179 0.99 -12.40 9.71
N ARG A 180 1.04 -13.45 10.53
CA ARG A 180 0.47 -14.74 10.17
C ARG A 180 -1.03 -14.63 9.89
N ILE A 181 -1.77 -13.92 10.73
CA ILE A 181 -3.21 -13.66 10.50
C ILE A 181 -3.44 -12.85 9.22
N VAL A 182 -2.64 -11.82 8.97
CA VAL A 182 -2.71 -11.03 7.74
C VAL A 182 -2.47 -11.91 6.51
N HIS A 183 -1.45 -12.77 6.55
CA HIS A 183 -1.15 -13.72 5.48
C HIS A 183 -2.31 -14.69 5.24
N GLU A 184 -2.80 -15.35 6.29
CA GLU A 184 -3.92 -16.30 6.21
C GLU A 184 -5.18 -15.62 5.67
N ALA A 185 -5.43 -14.36 6.04
CA ALA A 185 -6.53 -13.57 5.51
C ALA A 185 -6.37 -13.31 3.99
N VAL A 186 -5.18 -12.93 3.54
CA VAL A 186 -4.90 -12.72 2.10
C VAL A 186 -5.02 -14.03 1.32
N GLN A 187 -4.47 -15.14 1.85
CA GLN A 187 -4.62 -16.48 1.28
C GLN A 187 -6.09 -16.85 1.13
N ALA A 188 -6.85 -16.75 2.21
CA ALA A 188 -8.26 -17.10 2.22
C ALA A 188 -9.13 -16.15 1.36
N HIS A 189 -8.68 -14.91 1.13
CA HIS A 189 -9.36 -13.96 0.24
C HIS A 189 -9.18 -14.33 -1.24
N PHE A 190 -8.01 -14.83 -1.63
CA PHE A 190 -7.71 -15.19 -3.02
C PHE A 190 -7.74 -16.69 -3.32
N ALA A 191 -8.09 -17.55 -2.37
CA ALA A 191 -8.07 -19.01 -2.51
C ALA A 191 -8.82 -19.48 -3.76
N GLN A 192 -10.11 -19.17 -3.88
CA GLN A 192 -10.93 -19.56 -5.04
C GLN A 192 -10.38 -19.02 -6.36
N ALA A 193 -10.00 -17.74 -6.41
CA ALA A 193 -9.45 -17.13 -7.62
C ALA A 193 -8.15 -17.84 -8.06
N THR A 194 -7.35 -18.29 -7.10
CA THR A 194 -6.11 -19.03 -7.35
C THR A 194 -6.37 -20.45 -7.84
N GLU A 195 -7.37 -21.13 -7.26
CA GLU A 195 -7.85 -22.45 -7.72
C GLU A 195 -8.36 -22.38 -9.17
N ASP A 196 -9.07 -21.29 -9.51
CA ASP A 196 -9.54 -21.00 -10.88
C ASP A 196 -8.40 -20.58 -11.84
N GLY A 197 -7.16 -20.48 -11.34
CA GLY A 197 -5.98 -20.12 -12.10
C GLY A 197 -5.84 -18.64 -12.41
N ALA A 198 -6.61 -17.75 -11.75
CA ALA A 198 -6.46 -16.31 -11.90
C ALA A 198 -5.14 -15.82 -11.27
N TYR A 199 -4.62 -14.70 -11.75
CA TYR A 199 -3.46 -14.00 -11.20
C TYR A 199 -3.45 -12.54 -11.65
N PHE A 200 -2.73 -11.68 -10.93
CA PHE A 200 -2.45 -10.32 -11.36
C PHE A 200 -1.31 -10.32 -12.36
N ASP A 201 -1.43 -9.55 -13.45
CA ASP A 201 -0.42 -9.51 -14.51
C ASP A 201 0.73 -8.54 -14.19
N SER A 202 0.42 -7.49 -13.43
CA SER A 202 1.43 -6.52 -12.99
C SER A 202 1.38 -6.33 -11.47
N VAL A 203 2.56 -6.39 -10.85
CA VAL A 203 2.79 -6.00 -9.46
C VAL A 203 3.75 -4.82 -9.44
N ALA A 204 3.47 -3.83 -8.60
CA ALA A 204 4.29 -2.65 -8.42
C ALA A 204 4.49 -2.38 -6.94
N PHE A 205 5.74 -2.21 -6.54
CA PHE A 205 6.13 -1.75 -5.22
C PHE A 205 6.53 -0.28 -5.32
N ASP A 206 5.75 0.61 -4.71
CA ASP A 206 6.07 2.03 -4.54
C ASP A 206 6.46 2.26 -3.09
N GLY A 207 7.78 2.22 -2.84
CA GLY A 207 8.32 2.00 -1.50
C GLY A 207 7.69 0.78 -0.83
N ARG A 208 7.31 0.91 0.43
CA ARG A 208 6.60 -0.15 1.18
C ARG A 208 5.12 -0.27 0.84
N THR A 209 4.65 0.13 -0.35
CA THR A 209 3.27 -0.14 -0.78
C THR A 209 3.26 -1.04 -2.01
N MET A 210 2.72 -2.25 -1.84
CA MET A 210 2.51 -3.16 -2.95
C MET A 210 1.15 -2.90 -3.58
N SER A 211 1.13 -2.84 -4.91
CA SER A 211 -0.08 -2.76 -5.70
C SER A 211 -0.04 -3.82 -6.79
N ALA A 212 -1.18 -4.46 -7.03
CA ALA A 212 -1.35 -5.46 -8.06
C ALA A 212 -2.51 -5.05 -8.96
N SER A 213 -2.36 -5.24 -10.27
CA SER A 213 -3.37 -4.89 -11.26
C SER A 213 -3.55 -6.02 -12.25
N ARG A 214 -4.82 -6.28 -12.59
CA ARG A 214 -5.17 -7.32 -13.55
C ARG A 214 -5.10 -6.75 -14.98
N PRO A 215 -4.84 -7.57 -15.99
CA PRO A 215 -4.93 -7.12 -17.37
C PRO A 215 -6.39 -6.79 -17.71
N VAL A 216 -6.60 -5.79 -18.57
CA VAL A 216 -7.94 -5.31 -18.97
C VAL A 216 -8.73 -6.42 -19.68
N GLN A 217 -8.05 -7.40 -20.27
CA GLN A 217 -8.63 -8.47 -21.08
C GLN A 217 -8.29 -9.84 -20.48
N GLY A 218 -9.30 -10.70 -20.31
CA GLY A 218 -9.15 -12.06 -19.80
C GLY A 218 -10.44 -12.60 -19.21
N VAL A 219 -10.77 -13.87 -19.47
CA VAL A 219 -11.96 -14.53 -18.89
C VAL A 219 -11.81 -14.64 -17.37
N LEU A 220 -10.60 -14.96 -16.91
CA LEU A 220 -10.23 -15.05 -15.49
C LEU A 220 -10.12 -13.68 -14.80
N SER A 221 -10.11 -12.58 -15.55
CA SER A 221 -10.05 -11.24 -14.98
C SER A 221 -11.24 -10.96 -14.06
N ARG A 222 -12.41 -11.59 -14.31
CA ARG A 222 -13.63 -11.39 -13.50
C ARG A 222 -13.52 -11.92 -12.07
N CYS A 223 -12.61 -12.86 -11.80
CA CYS A 223 -12.41 -13.45 -10.47
C CYS A 223 -11.51 -12.60 -9.55
N LEU A 224 -10.91 -11.52 -10.09
CA LEU A 224 -10.01 -10.61 -9.38
C LEU A 224 -10.53 -9.18 -9.44
N PRO A 225 -10.16 -8.33 -8.46
CA PRO A 225 -10.49 -6.91 -8.55
C PRO A 225 -9.63 -6.24 -9.62
N THR A 226 -10.04 -5.05 -10.08
CA THR A 226 -9.22 -4.25 -11.01
C THR A 226 -7.85 -3.92 -10.43
N SER A 227 -7.78 -3.73 -9.11
CA SER A 227 -6.57 -3.45 -8.37
C SER A 227 -6.67 -3.94 -6.94
N PHE A 228 -5.54 -4.35 -6.38
CA PHE A 228 -5.35 -4.64 -4.96
C PHE A 228 -4.13 -3.87 -4.46
N THR A 229 -4.24 -3.16 -3.34
CA THR A 229 -3.14 -2.41 -2.75
C THR A 229 -3.01 -2.72 -1.27
N LEU A 230 -1.80 -3.03 -0.83
CA LEU A 230 -1.46 -3.34 0.55
C LEU A 230 -0.10 -2.73 0.91
N SER A 231 -0.09 -1.86 1.92
CA SER A 231 1.17 -1.40 2.52
C SER A 231 1.81 -2.48 3.37
N ILE A 232 3.11 -2.61 3.20
CA ILE A 232 4.02 -3.52 3.89
C ILE A 232 4.47 -2.84 5.17
N PRO A 233 4.05 -3.33 6.34
CA PRO A 233 4.44 -2.66 7.56
C PRO A 233 5.95 -2.79 7.79
N LEU A 234 6.55 -1.73 8.34
CA LEU A 234 7.94 -1.76 8.82
C LEU A 234 7.92 -2.22 10.28
N LEU A 235 8.60 -3.33 10.56
CA LEU A 235 8.72 -3.88 11.91
C LEU A 235 9.71 -3.04 12.71
N GLN A 236 9.43 -2.82 13.99
CA GLN A 236 10.34 -2.08 14.86
C GLN A 236 11.58 -2.93 15.13
N TYR A 237 12.71 -2.54 14.53
CA TYR A 237 14.03 -3.14 14.73
C TYR A 237 14.55 -2.84 16.13
N THR A 238 14.17 -3.61 17.14
CA THR A 238 14.76 -3.46 18.49
C THR A 238 15.98 -4.33 18.74
N ASP A 239 16.29 -5.33 17.91
CA ASP A 239 17.62 -5.99 17.89
C ASP A 239 17.78 -6.78 16.59
N HIS A 240 18.91 -6.59 15.92
CA HIS A 240 19.18 -7.04 14.55
C HIS A 240 19.33 -8.57 14.42
N ASP A 241 18.26 -9.28 14.08
CA ASP A 241 18.37 -10.58 13.39
C ASP A 241 17.70 -10.53 12.01
N PRO A 242 18.47 -10.29 10.93
CA PRO A 242 17.94 -10.20 9.56
C PRO A 242 17.31 -11.53 9.06
N SER A 243 17.49 -12.65 9.76
CA SER A 243 16.91 -13.93 9.35
C SER A 243 15.39 -14.03 9.61
N ASN A 244 14.89 -13.36 10.65
CA ASN A 244 13.44 -13.32 10.95
C ASN A 244 12.66 -12.44 9.96
N ASP A 245 13.30 -11.41 9.40
CA ASP A 245 12.68 -10.48 8.46
C ASP A 245 12.30 -11.15 7.13
N ARG A 246 13.11 -12.13 6.71
CA ARG A 246 12.88 -12.89 5.46
C ARG A 246 11.55 -13.65 5.50
N GLN A 247 11.23 -14.28 6.62
CA GLN A 247 10.04 -15.11 6.76
C GLN A 247 8.73 -14.28 6.77
N LEU A 248 8.82 -13.01 7.16
CA LEU A 248 7.66 -12.10 7.30
C LEU A 248 7.25 -11.46 5.97
N LEU A 249 8.22 -11.12 5.11
CA LEU A 249 7.93 -10.74 3.72
C LEU A 249 7.39 -11.91 2.90
N GLU A 250 7.94 -13.11 3.11
CA GLU A 250 7.43 -14.33 2.50
C GLU A 250 5.96 -14.55 2.85
N THR A 251 5.63 -14.49 4.14
CA THR A 251 4.25 -14.67 4.57
C THR A 251 3.35 -13.59 3.99
N SER A 252 3.77 -12.36 3.77
CA SER A 252 2.80 -11.34 3.31
C SER A 252 2.51 -11.39 1.80
N PHE A 253 3.50 -11.79 0.99
CA PHE A 253 3.48 -11.55 -0.46
C PHE A 253 3.87 -12.75 -1.32
N ALA A 254 4.24 -13.90 -0.74
CA ALA A 254 4.47 -15.14 -1.48
C ALA A 254 3.16 -15.87 -1.84
N HIS A 255 2.15 -15.13 -2.31
CA HIS A 255 0.90 -15.72 -2.78
C HIS A 255 0.94 -15.96 -4.29
N PRO A 256 0.50 -17.13 -4.80
CA PRO A 256 0.51 -17.44 -6.24
C PRO A 256 -0.23 -16.43 -7.12
N ILE A 257 -1.22 -15.74 -6.54
CA ILE A 257 -1.97 -14.69 -7.24
C ILE A 257 -1.07 -13.50 -7.65
N PHE A 258 0.02 -13.25 -6.92
CA PHE A 258 0.92 -12.11 -7.17
C PHE A 258 2.18 -12.54 -7.92
N TYR A 259 2.89 -13.58 -7.48
CA TYR A 259 4.20 -13.92 -8.04
C TYR A 259 4.16 -14.50 -9.46
N ARG A 260 2.97 -14.81 -9.99
CA ARG A 260 2.74 -15.16 -11.40
C ARG A 260 2.68 -13.93 -12.33
N ALA A 261 2.82 -12.72 -11.80
CA ALA A 261 2.86 -11.50 -12.59
C ALA A 261 3.95 -11.55 -13.67
N THR A 262 3.63 -11.05 -14.85
CA THR A 262 4.58 -10.93 -15.97
C THR A 262 5.36 -9.62 -15.91
N SER A 263 4.83 -8.63 -15.18
CA SER A 263 5.43 -7.31 -15.00
C SER A 263 5.64 -7.00 -13.53
N LEU A 264 6.87 -6.60 -13.18
CA LEU A 264 7.23 -6.11 -11.86
C LEU A 264 7.76 -4.68 -11.96
N THR A 265 7.20 -3.78 -11.16
CA THR A 265 7.75 -2.43 -10.96
C THR A 265 8.27 -2.31 -9.53
N ILE A 266 9.48 -1.79 -9.37
CA ILE A 266 10.03 -1.41 -8.08
C ILE A 266 10.45 0.05 -8.16
N GLN A 267 9.87 0.87 -7.29
CA GLN A 267 10.10 2.30 -7.20
C GLN A 267 10.64 2.63 -5.81
N SER A 268 11.82 3.24 -5.76
CA SER A 268 12.30 3.92 -4.55
C SER A 268 11.53 5.22 -4.38
N LEU A 269 11.11 5.52 -3.16
CA LEU A 269 10.52 6.82 -2.81
C LEU A 269 11.56 7.93 -2.62
N ASP A 270 12.85 7.62 -2.85
CA ASP A 270 13.96 8.54 -2.66
C ASP A 270 13.90 9.74 -3.60
N LYS A 271 13.24 10.80 -3.11
CA LYS A 271 13.78 12.15 -3.16
C LYS A 271 14.91 12.27 -2.13
N CYS A 272 15.97 11.46 -2.27
CA CYS A 272 17.16 11.61 -1.45
C CYS A 272 17.85 12.94 -1.83
N GLY A 273 18.55 13.52 -0.86
CA GLY A 273 19.11 14.87 -0.93
C GLY A 273 19.42 15.43 0.46
N THR A 274 18.91 14.81 1.53
CA THR A 274 19.34 15.16 2.90
C THR A 274 19.55 13.89 3.72
N SER A 275 20.82 13.52 3.90
CA SER A 275 21.26 12.61 4.95
C SER A 275 20.65 13.05 6.28
N GLY A 276 19.89 12.17 6.95
CA GLY A 276 19.26 12.44 8.24
C GLY A 276 17.74 12.56 8.22
N SER A 277 17.07 12.46 7.06
CA SER A 277 15.61 12.50 7.01
C SER A 277 14.97 11.14 7.37
N PRO A 278 13.83 11.11 8.09
CA PRO A 278 13.03 9.91 8.41
C PRO A 278 12.54 9.07 7.20
N HIS A 279 12.94 9.39 5.97
CA HIS A 279 12.52 8.71 4.73
C HIS A 279 13.07 7.29 4.55
N ARG A 280 14.05 6.85 5.36
CA ARG A 280 14.49 5.43 5.35
C ARG A 280 13.37 4.43 5.69
N LEU A 281 12.30 4.88 6.33
CA LEU A 281 11.18 4.02 6.72
C LEU A 281 10.33 3.55 5.53
N ASP A 282 10.43 4.24 4.39
CA ASP A 282 9.56 4.02 3.23
C ASP A 282 10.22 3.19 2.12
N SER A 283 11.51 2.88 2.24
CA SER A 283 12.29 2.07 1.29
C SER A 283 12.48 0.62 1.78
N PHE A 284 12.86 -0.27 0.87
CA PHE A 284 13.21 -1.66 1.20
C PHE A 284 14.67 -1.80 1.59
N TYR A 285 14.96 -2.74 2.50
CA TYR A 285 16.32 -3.19 2.74
C TYR A 285 16.81 -4.12 1.63
N PHE A 286 18.12 -4.32 1.56
CA PHE A 286 18.77 -5.17 0.56
C PHE A 286 18.20 -6.59 0.52
N ASP A 287 18.07 -7.23 1.68
CA ASP A 287 17.56 -8.60 1.78
C ASP A 287 16.08 -8.71 1.37
N GLU A 288 15.30 -7.66 1.63
CA GLU A 288 13.91 -7.57 1.21
C GLU A 288 13.80 -7.48 -0.31
N LEU A 289 14.60 -6.62 -0.94
CA LEU A 289 14.65 -6.51 -2.40
C LEU A 289 15.10 -7.83 -3.05
N ARG A 290 16.14 -8.47 -2.51
CA ARG A 290 16.57 -9.79 -2.95
C ARG A 290 15.43 -10.79 -2.90
N ARG A 291 14.69 -10.81 -1.78
CA ARG A 291 13.56 -11.73 -1.65
C ARG A 291 12.42 -11.42 -2.62
N ILE A 292 12.14 -10.15 -2.90
CA ILE A 292 11.19 -9.76 -3.95
C ILE A 292 11.66 -10.33 -5.30
N PHE A 293 12.93 -10.19 -5.68
CA PHE A 293 13.41 -10.78 -6.94
C PHE A 293 13.34 -12.31 -6.98
N GLU A 294 13.62 -12.99 -5.86
CA GLU A 294 13.45 -14.44 -5.75
C GLU A 294 12.00 -14.88 -5.93
N LEU A 295 11.04 -14.17 -5.31
CA LEU A 295 9.61 -14.49 -5.41
C LEU A 295 9.10 -14.25 -6.83
N TYR A 296 9.49 -13.14 -7.45
CA TYR A 296 9.03 -12.72 -8.77
C TYR A 296 10.01 -13.13 -9.89
N ALA A 297 10.61 -14.33 -9.78
CA ALA A 297 11.60 -14.80 -10.74
C ALA A 297 11.06 -14.99 -12.17
N HIS A 298 9.74 -15.16 -12.34
CA HIS A 298 9.12 -15.43 -13.64
C HIS A 298 8.68 -14.18 -14.40
N VAL A 299 9.07 -12.99 -13.96
CA VAL A 299 8.72 -11.74 -14.64
C VAL A 299 9.42 -11.63 -15.99
N HIS A 300 8.70 -11.09 -16.96
CA HIS A 300 9.20 -10.79 -18.30
C HIS A 300 9.63 -9.33 -18.42
N THR A 301 8.94 -8.43 -17.71
CA THR A 301 9.27 -7.01 -17.66
C THR A 301 9.61 -6.60 -16.23
N LEU A 302 10.82 -6.09 -16.03
CA LEU A 302 11.24 -5.45 -14.79
C LEU A 302 11.38 -3.95 -15.03
N LYS A 303 10.61 -3.15 -14.30
CA LYS A 303 10.69 -1.70 -14.28
C LYS A 303 11.29 -1.24 -12.95
N VAL A 304 12.36 -0.47 -13.03
CA VAL A 304 13.08 0.06 -11.87
C VAL A 304 13.04 1.58 -11.94
N ILE A 305 12.63 2.21 -10.84
CA ILE A 305 12.49 3.67 -10.73
C ILE A 305 13.23 4.12 -9.47
N GLY A 306 14.13 5.09 -9.63
CA GLY A 306 14.93 5.64 -8.53
C GLY A 306 16.33 5.03 -8.42
N GLU A 307 17.28 5.84 -7.98
CA GLU A 307 18.72 5.58 -8.06
C GLU A 307 19.19 4.44 -7.15
N ASP A 308 18.65 4.38 -5.92
CA ASP A 308 19.00 3.34 -4.96
C ASP A 308 18.61 1.96 -5.47
N VAL A 309 17.38 1.80 -5.96
CA VAL A 309 16.92 0.52 -6.51
C VAL A 309 17.69 0.17 -7.78
N CYS A 310 18.10 1.14 -8.61
CA CYS A 310 18.98 0.87 -9.75
C CYS A 310 20.34 0.32 -9.31
N SER A 311 20.94 0.93 -8.28
CA SER A 311 22.19 0.46 -7.68
C SER A 311 22.02 -0.92 -7.04
N TYR A 312 20.87 -1.19 -6.41
CA TYR A 312 20.57 -2.48 -5.81
C TYR A 312 20.31 -3.58 -6.83
N VAL A 313 19.54 -3.32 -7.89
CA VAL A 313 19.32 -4.27 -8.98
C VAL A 313 20.66 -4.70 -9.59
N ALA A 314 21.59 -3.77 -9.74
CA ALA A 314 22.96 -4.08 -10.17
C ALA A 314 23.72 -4.97 -9.17
N ASN A 315 23.55 -4.76 -7.86
CA ASN A 315 24.29 -5.50 -6.84
C ASN A 315 23.64 -6.83 -6.41
N ILE A 316 22.33 -7.00 -6.58
CA ILE A 316 21.56 -8.17 -6.10
C ILE A 316 21.42 -9.24 -7.20
N VAL A 317 21.09 -8.84 -8.42
CA VAL A 317 20.81 -9.79 -9.52
C VAL A 317 22.10 -10.49 -10.01
N LEU A 318 23.28 -9.99 -9.62
CA LEU A 318 24.56 -10.36 -10.21
C LEU A 318 25.45 -11.35 -9.44
N PRO A 319 25.56 -11.35 -8.09
CA PRO A 319 26.53 -12.22 -7.42
C PRO A 319 26.07 -13.68 -7.26
N ASP A 320 24.77 -13.92 -7.01
CA ASP A 320 24.30 -15.22 -6.49
C ASP A 320 23.61 -16.13 -7.53
N GLY A 321 23.67 -15.79 -8.82
CA GLY A 321 22.95 -16.55 -9.85
C GLY A 321 21.42 -16.47 -9.76
N GLN A 322 20.89 -15.61 -8.88
CA GLN A 322 19.47 -15.31 -8.70
C GLN A 322 18.97 -14.36 -9.79
N ARG A 323 19.06 -14.81 -11.04
CA ARG A 323 18.56 -14.10 -12.21
C ARG A 323 17.10 -14.49 -12.41
N PRO A 324 16.16 -13.56 -12.67
CA PRO A 324 14.84 -13.94 -13.16
C PRO A 324 15.05 -14.62 -14.52
N PRO A 325 14.82 -15.95 -14.67
CA PRO A 325 15.19 -16.68 -15.88
C PRO A 325 14.43 -16.20 -17.13
N ASN A 326 13.33 -15.48 -16.96
CA ASN A 326 12.41 -15.10 -18.03
C ASN A 326 12.45 -13.59 -18.35
N LEU A 327 13.38 -12.83 -17.77
CA LEU A 327 13.39 -11.38 -17.93
C LEU A 327 13.72 -11.00 -19.38
N THR A 328 12.73 -10.56 -20.16
CA THR A 328 12.96 -10.11 -21.55
C THR A 328 13.23 -8.62 -21.66
N VAL A 329 12.64 -7.81 -20.77
CA VAL A 329 12.71 -6.35 -20.84
C VAL A 329 13.08 -5.75 -19.49
N LEU A 330 14.20 -5.01 -19.47
CA LEU A 330 14.60 -4.20 -18.32
C LEU A 330 14.35 -2.72 -18.63
N ARG A 331 13.60 -2.02 -17.78
CA ARG A 331 13.35 -0.59 -17.90
C ARG A 331 13.88 0.15 -16.69
N ILE A 332 14.75 1.12 -16.91
CA ILE A 332 15.33 1.95 -15.87
C ILE A 332 14.86 3.39 -16.08
N TYR A 333 14.36 4.02 -15.01
CA TYR A 333 13.81 5.37 -15.04
C TYR A 333 14.58 6.33 -14.14
N GLY A 334 14.99 7.46 -14.71
CA GLY A 334 15.46 8.62 -13.95
C GLY A 334 16.81 8.44 -13.24
N ALA A 335 17.61 7.46 -13.63
CA ALA A 335 18.94 7.27 -13.06
C ALA A 335 19.93 8.29 -13.63
N GLN A 336 20.66 8.99 -12.75
CA GLN A 336 21.79 9.84 -13.14
C GLN A 336 23.10 9.04 -13.08
N PHE A 337 23.75 8.87 -14.23
CA PHE A 337 25.02 8.16 -14.33
C PHE A 337 26.16 9.19 -14.39
N THR A 338 27.12 9.11 -13.46
CA THR A 338 28.31 9.96 -13.53
C THR A 338 29.59 9.14 -13.60
N SER A 339 30.53 9.60 -14.43
CA SER A 339 31.84 8.99 -14.62
C SER A 339 32.91 9.49 -13.64
N VAL A 340 32.60 10.51 -12.85
CA VAL A 340 33.53 11.17 -11.92
C VAL A 340 33.04 10.96 -10.50
N ALA A 341 33.96 10.69 -9.56
CA ALA A 341 33.67 10.68 -8.13
C ALA A 341 33.03 12.02 -7.75
N ALA A 342 31.72 12.01 -7.57
CA ALA A 342 30.98 13.20 -7.23
C ALA A 342 31.14 13.53 -5.74
N PRO A 343 30.93 14.79 -5.35
CA PRO A 343 30.87 15.16 -3.94
C PRO A 343 29.81 14.30 -3.22
N PRO A 344 30.02 13.96 -1.93
CA PRO A 344 29.19 13.02 -1.17
C PRO A 344 27.72 13.46 -0.99
N GLU A 345 27.37 14.68 -1.41
CA GLU A 345 26.03 15.26 -1.31
C GLU A 345 25.20 15.10 -2.60
N ALA A 346 25.79 14.64 -3.69
CA ALA A 346 25.09 14.39 -4.94
C ALA A 346 24.69 12.91 -5.03
N ASN A 347 23.39 12.61 -5.00
CA ASN A 347 22.88 11.26 -5.28
C ASN A 347 23.18 10.95 -6.74
N LEU A 348 24.20 10.16 -6.98
CA LEU A 348 24.69 9.83 -8.31
C LEU A 348 25.03 8.36 -8.33
N VAL A 349 24.50 7.65 -9.32
CA VAL A 349 24.87 6.26 -9.54
C VAL A 349 26.23 6.26 -10.23
N LEU A 350 27.22 5.64 -9.58
CA LEU A 350 28.55 5.50 -10.17
C LEU A 350 28.43 4.68 -11.47
N ALA A 351 28.63 5.35 -12.61
CA ALA A 351 28.59 4.71 -13.93
C ALA A 351 29.57 3.54 -14.00
N ALA A 352 30.71 3.66 -13.31
CA ALA A 352 31.72 2.61 -13.17
C ALA A 352 31.21 1.32 -12.50
N VAL A 353 30.14 1.40 -11.70
CA VAL A 353 29.52 0.24 -11.06
C VAL A 353 28.36 -0.27 -11.91
N LEU A 354 27.43 0.61 -12.33
CA LEU A 354 26.20 0.19 -13.00
C LEU A 354 26.43 -0.27 -14.45
N LEU A 355 27.33 0.34 -15.21
CA LEU A 355 27.53 -0.04 -16.63
C LEU A 355 28.08 -1.45 -16.80
N PRO A 356 29.17 -1.87 -16.11
CA PRO A 356 29.62 -3.27 -16.18
C PRO A 356 28.53 -4.24 -15.72
N CYS A 357 27.67 -3.82 -14.80
CA CYS A 357 26.54 -4.61 -14.34
C CYS A 357 25.49 -4.80 -15.44
N LEU A 358 25.07 -3.72 -16.11
CA LEU A 358 24.12 -3.78 -17.22
C LEU A 358 24.65 -4.61 -18.39
N LEU A 359 25.95 -4.50 -18.69
CA LEU A 359 26.60 -5.32 -19.73
C LEU A 359 26.58 -6.81 -19.38
N ARG A 360 26.87 -7.18 -18.13
CA ARG A 360 26.77 -8.57 -17.67
C ARG A 360 25.33 -9.09 -17.69
N LEU A 361 24.36 -8.25 -17.33
CA LEU A 361 22.94 -8.59 -17.46
C LEU A 361 22.47 -8.64 -18.91
N GLY A 362 23.24 -8.09 -19.85
CA GLY A 362 22.93 -8.10 -21.27
C GLY A 362 22.76 -9.48 -21.89
N GLU A 363 23.13 -10.58 -21.23
CA GLU A 363 22.77 -11.93 -21.70
C GLU A 363 21.37 -12.38 -21.26
N THR A 364 20.82 -11.71 -20.24
CA THR A 364 19.59 -12.15 -19.56
C THR A 364 18.33 -11.54 -20.13
N PHE A 365 18.42 -10.32 -20.69
CA PHE A 365 17.28 -9.61 -21.26
C PHE A 365 17.49 -9.31 -22.74
N GLU A 366 16.40 -9.23 -23.51
CA GLU A 366 16.45 -8.90 -24.93
C GLU A 366 16.63 -7.38 -25.13
N LEU A 367 15.99 -6.57 -24.28
CA LEU A 367 15.88 -5.13 -24.47
C LEU A 367 16.06 -4.34 -23.15
N LEU A 368 16.95 -3.34 -23.20
CA LEU A 368 17.15 -2.34 -22.16
C LEU A 368 16.53 -1.01 -22.58
N HIS A 369 15.57 -0.52 -21.82
CA HIS A 369 15.05 0.84 -21.95
C HIS A 369 15.59 1.76 -20.85
N LEU A 370 16.18 2.88 -21.24
CA LEU A 370 16.62 3.92 -20.33
C LEU A 370 15.74 5.16 -20.54
N HIS A 371 14.89 5.47 -19.58
CA HIS A 371 13.90 6.55 -19.64
C HIS A 371 14.34 7.74 -18.80
N GLY A 372 14.64 8.86 -19.45
CA GLY A 372 15.09 10.08 -18.76
C GLY A 372 16.37 9.88 -17.94
N CYS A 373 17.25 8.96 -18.37
CA CYS A 373 18.53 8.71 -17.74
C CYS A 373 19.60 9.64 -18.31
N ALA A 374 20.41 10.26 -17.45
CA ALA A 374 21.54 11.09 -17.88
C ALA A 374 22.78 10.21 -18.08
N LEU A 375 23.23 10.05 -19.32
CA LEU A 375 24.41 9.24 -19.69
C LEU A 375 25.35 10.06 -20.58
N GLY A 376 26.66 9.92 -20.37
CA GLY A 376 27.64 10.46 -21.29
C GLY A 376 27.64 9.69 -22.62
N GLU A 377 28.02 10.35 -23.71
CA GLU A 377 28.11 9.70 -25.04
C GLU A 377 29.02 8.45 -25.03
N LYS A 378 30.10 8.50 -24.24
CA LYS A 378 31.02 7.37 -24.06
C LYS A 378 30.32 6.16 -23.44
N ASP A 379 29.47 6.39 -22.45
CA ASP A 379 28.74 5.34 -21.73
C ASP A 379 27.66 4.73 -22.62
N VAL A 380 26.95 5.57 -23.38
CA VAL A 380 25.98 5.11 -24.39
C VAL A 380 26.65 4.24 -25.44
N ARG A 381 27.82 4.65 -25.94
CA ARG A 381 28.60 3.86 -26.91
C ARG A 381 29.01 2.52 -26.32
N MET A 382 29.54 2.51 -25.11
CA MET A 382 29.92 1.29 -24.40
C MET A 382 28.73 0.33 -24.22
N LEU A 383 27.55 0.84 -23.87
CA LEU A 383 26.34 0.02 -23.75
C LEU A 383 25.90 -0.55 -25.11
N ARG A 384 25.94 0.23 -26.19
CA ARG A 384 25.60 -0.26 -27.53
C ARG A 384 26.56 -1.34 -28.02
N GLU A 385 27.85 -1.12 -27.83
CA GLU A 385 28.89 -2.09 -28.20
C GLU A 385 28.78 -3.38 -27.39
N GLY A 386 28.56 -3.27 -26.07
CA GLY A 386 28.53 -4.43 -25.20
C GLY A 386 27.20 -5.19 -25.17
N LEU A 387 26.06 -4.52 -25.41
CA LEU A 387 24.76 -5.19 -25.50
C LEU A 387 24.49 -5.73 -26.91
N GLY A 388 24.96 -5.05 -27.95
CA GLY A 388 24.65 -5.33 -29.35
C GLY A 388 23.57 -4.40 -29.93
N GLU A 389 23.48 -4.37 -31.26
CA GLU A 389 22.55 -3.50 -31.99
C GLU A 389 21.09 -3.84 -31.68
N GLY A 390 20.23 -2.81 -31.58
CA GLY A 390 18.79 -2.95 -31.34
C GLY A 390 18.39 -3.27 -29.89
N ARG A 391 19.34 -3.49 -28.99
CA ARG A 391 19.08 -3.92 -27.60
C ARG A 391 19.07 -2.80 -26.57
N LEU A 392 19.44 -1.59 -26.99
CA LEU A 392 19.38 -0.38 -26.18
C LEU A 392 18.39 0.63 -26.78
N SER A 393 17.39 1.02 -25.99
CA SER A 393 16.45 2.09 -26.30
C SER A 393 16.63 3.23 -25.31
N LEU A 394 17.04 4.40 -25.80
CA LEU A 394 17.07 5.64 -25.04
C LEU A 394 15.77 6.40 -25.30
N VAL A 395 15.02 6.70 -24.24
CA VAL A 395 13.76 7.44 -24.32
C VAL A 395 13.94 8.76 -23.58
N ASP A 396 14.14 9.82 -24.34
CA ASP A 396 14.30 11.16 -23.81
C ASP A 396 12.95 11.74 -23.38
N ASN A 397 12.86 12.23 -22.15
CA ASN A 397 11.65 12.87 -21.62
C ASN A 397 11.44 14.32 -22.13
N HIS A 398 12.10 14.71 -23.23
CA HIS A 398 12.07 16.09 -23.74
C HIS A 398 10.78 16.51 -24.46
N SER A 399 9.69 15.74 -24.33
CA SER A 399 8.38 16.09 -24.90
C SER A 399 7.32 16.20 -23.80
N GLY A 400 7.22 17.35 -23.12
CA GLY A 400 6.05 17.54 -22.23
C GLY A 400 5.98 18.69 -21.25
N ILE A 401 7.01 19.53 -21.09
CA ILE A 401 6.88 20.76 -20.29
C ILE A 401 7.38 21.95 -21.13
N GLY A 402 6.74 22.13 -22.29
CA GLY A 402 6.66 23.44 -22.91
C GLY A 402 5.65 24.25 -22.11
N GLY A 403 6.14 25.16 -21.27
CA GLY A 403 5.32 26.03 -20.46
C GLY A 403 4.28 26.78 -21.29
N GLN A 404 3.02 26.61 -20.93
CA GLN A 404 1.99 27.64 -21.03
C GLN A 404 1.10 27.56 -19.79
N ARG A 405 1.54 28.22 -18.71
CA ARG A 405 0.81 29.29 -18.01
C ARG A 405 1.59 29.78 -16.80
#